data_AF-A0A231RJE4-F1
#
_entry.id   AF-A0A231RJE4-F1
#
_cell.length_a   1.000
_cell.length_b   1.000
_cell.length_c   1.000
_cell.angle_alpha   90.00
_cell.angle_beta   90.00
_cell.angle_gamma   90.00
#
_symmetry.space_group_name_H-M   'P 1'
#
loop_
_entity.id
_entity.type
_entity.pdbx_description
1 polymer ?
#
loop_
_entity_poly.entity_id
_entity_poly.type
_entity_poly.pdbx_seq_one_letter_code
_entity_poly.pdbx_strand_id
1 'polypeptide(L)'
;MKASHFGTKGLSILLLILVLVVAGCGNKGGTEPSQASGNAGNGGAASQQSSPEAASEASDSAPETRVYKALNGDIEIPAEPQRIASLVFVGELLALGVKPIGTGQAFIEKGLFVEELKGAEPIGDEPSVEKVLELQPDLIIVHNFVPDEIVEQLTKIAPTVVMPFNDRGPVERLHMFAELLGKEKEAESFLRKYEERAAEAKRSLEGTIKPGETVAYYEI
;
A
#
# COMPACT_ATOMS: atom_id res chain seq x y z
N MET A 1 -24.66 -60.33 -2.31
CA MET A 1 -23.44 -60.65 -1.53
C MET A 1 -22.86 -59.36 -0.98
N LYS A 2 -22.43 -59.37 0.30
CA LYS A 2 -21.62 -58.38 1.04
C LYS A 2 -21.79 -56.88 0.71
N ALA A 3 -22.43 -56.16 1.63
CA ALA A 3 -22.12 -54.77 1.91
C ALA A 3 -20.83 -54.66 2.76
N SER A 4 -20.19 -53.48 2.77
CA SER A 4 -19.16 -53.13 3.75
C SER A 4 -19.16 -51.62 4.03
N HIS A 5 -19.76 -51.23 5.16
CA HIS A 5 -19.41 -49.98 5.85
C HIS A 5 -17.98 -50.10 6.40
N PHE A 6 -17.22 -49.00 6.41
CA PHE A 6 -16.26 -48.59 7.47
C PHE A 6 -15.58 -47.28 7.00
N GLY A 7 -15.49 -46.20 7.79
CA GLY A 7 -16.14 -45.95 9.07
C GLY A 7 -15.93 -44.51 9.54
N THR A 8 -16.96 -43.93 10.16
CA THR A 8 -16.87 -42.66 10.89
C THR A 8 -16.63 -42.97 12.37
N LYS A 9 -15.45 -42.60 12.89
CA LYS A 9 -15.19 -42.56 14.33
C LYS A 9 -15.34 -41.11 14.80
N GLY A 10 -16.34 -40.85 15.64
CA GLY A 10 -16.47 -39.58 16.37
C GLY A 10 -15.74 -39.63 17.71
N LEU A 11 -16.28 -38.86 18.68
CA LEU A 11 -15.80 -38.67 20.06
C LEU A 11 -14.64 -37.64 20.15
N SER A 12 -14.84 -36.36 20.50
CA SER A 12 -15.53 -35.74 21.66
C SER A 12 -14.78 -35.89 22.98
N ILE A 13 -14.12 -34.80 23.42
CA ILE A 13 -13.38 -34.51 24.68
C ILE A 13 -12.65 -33.16 24.43
N LEU A 14 -12.46 -32.18 25.33
CA LEU A 14 -13.00 -31.91 26.66
C LEU A 14 -12.64 -30.44 27.05
N LEU A 15 -13.66 -29.63 27.36
CA LEU A 15 -13.80 -28.67 28.49
C LEU A 15 -12.63 -27.80 29.04
N LEU A 16 -12.95 -26.51 29.25
CA LEU A 16 -12.35 -25.45 30.11
C LEU A 16 -11.10 -25.74 30.99
N ILE A 17 -10.12 -24.82 30.90
CA ILE A 17 -9.39 -24.18 32.03
C ILE A 17 -9.11 -22.71 31.59
N LEU A 18 -9.79 -21.66 32.06
CA LEU A 18 -9.75 -20.92 33.35
C LEU A 18 -8.68 -19.80 33.42
N VAL A 19 -9.14 -18.60 33.81
CA VAL A 19 -8.46 -17.27 33.92
C VAL A 19 -7.72 -17.08 35.27
N LEU A 20 -6.97 -15.96 35.42
CA LEU A 20 -6.37 -15.24 36.61
C LEU A 20 -4.84 -15.04 36.40
N VAL A 21 -4.10 -14.00 36.86
CA VAL A 21 -4.32 -12.70 37.57
C VAL A 21 -3.07 -11.81 37.26
N VAL A 22 -3.16 -10.54 36.81
CA VAL A 22 -3.31 -9.24 37.53
C VAL A 22 -2.15 -8.82 38.46
N ALA A 23 -1.82 -7.50 38.40
CA ALA A 23 -0.92 -6.67 39.24
C ALA A 23 0.58 -6.60 38.82
N GLY A 24 1.28 -5.44 38.95
CA GLY A 24 0.88 -4.20 39.64
C GLY A 24 1.69 -2.92 39.31
N CYS A 25 1.58 -1.93 40.21
CA CYS A 25 2.03 -0.52 40.12
C CYS A 25 3.56 -0.34 39.93
N GLY A 26 4.13 0.81 39.56
CA GLY A 26 3.66 2.20 39.61
C GLY A 26 4.31 2.96 40.78
N ASN A 27 5.20 3.92 40.51
CA ASN A 27 5.87 4.74 41.55
C ASN A 27 5.99 6.22 41.12
N LYS A 28 5.71 7.14 42.03
CA LYS A 28 5.76 8.60 41.82
C LYS A 28 6.01 9.31 43.15
N GLY A 29 7.08 10.12 43.22
CA GLY A 29 7.48 10.87 44.41
C GLY A 29 9.02 10.88 44.57
N GLY A 30 9.67 11.98 44.91
CA GLY A 30 9.14 13.34 45.09
C GLY A 30 10.26 14.38 45.16
N THR A 31 9.97 15.60 44.72
CA THR A 31 10.80 16.80 44.95
C THR A 31 10.55 17.35 46.35
N GLU A 32 11.59 17.78 47.07
CA GLU A 32 11.59 19.01 47.87
C GLU A 32 13.04 19.51 48.13
N PRO A 33 13.25 20.79 48.52
CA PRO A 33 14.50 21.52 48.28
C PRO A 33 15.30 21.85 49.56
N SER A 34 16.47 22.48 49.40
CA SER A 34 16.90 23.51 50.35
C SER A 34 17.88 24.52 49.75
N GLN A 35 17.76 25.79 50.16
CA GLN A 35 18.68 26.89 49.86
C GLN A 35 19.70 27.07 51.00
N ALA A 36 20.85 27.70 50.72
CA ALA A 36 21.22 29.03 51.26
C ALA A 36 22.73 29.32 51.19
N SER A 37 23.07 30.61 50.99
CA SER A 37 24.34 31.32 51.29
C SER A 37 25.71 30.67 50.96
N GLY A 38 26.67 31.33 50.31
CA GLY A 38 26.81 32.74 49.93
C GLY A 38 27.98 33.43 50.65
N ASN A 39 29.09 33.70 49.94
CA ASN A 39 29.97 34.86 50.17
C ASN A 39 30.90 35.11 48.95
N ALA A 40 31.44 36.32 48.83
CA ALA A 40 32.22 36.81 47.70
C ALA A 40 33.73 36.44 47.72
N GLY A 41 34.36 36.43 46.55
CA GLY A 41 35.80 36.31 46.35
C GLY A 41 36.20 36.81 44.95
N ASN A 42 37.18 37.72 44.87
CA ASN A 42 37.47 38.55 43.70
C ASN A 42 38.61 38.00 42.81
N GLY A 43 38.50 38.21 41.49
CA GLY A 43 39.64 38.47 40.60
C GLY A 43 40.21 37.29 39.79
N GLY A 44 40.24 37.43 38.47
CA GLY A 44 40.97 36.53 37.57
C GLY A 44 40.45 36.57 36.13
N ALA A 45 41.10 37.34 35.26
CA ALA A 45 40.76 37.37 33.84
C ALA A 45 41.33 36.15 33.10
N ALA A 46 40.50 35.42 32.37
CA ALA A 46 40.92 34.48 31.35
C ALA A 46 39.89 34.44 30.21
N SER A 47 40.34 34.82 29.02
CA SER A 47 39.55 34.80 27.79
C SER A 47 39.24 33.37 27.34
N GLN A 48 37.97 33.01 27.20
CA GLN A 48 37.54 31.88 26.38
C GLN A 48 36.49 32.36 25.38
N GLN A 49 36.88 32.34 24.10
CA GLN A 49 36.04 32.72 22.99
C GLN A 49 35.15 31.53 22.62
N SER A 50 33.95 31.48 23.21
CA SER A 50 32.93 30.48 22.87
C SER A 50 32.55 30.64 21.39
N SER A 51 32.91 29.65 20.57
CA SER A 51 32.28 29.48 19.26
C SER A 51 30.78 29.28 19.48
N PRO A 52 29.89 29.90 18.69
CA PRO A 52 28.48 29.58 18.76
C PRO A 52 28.31 28.13 18.32
N GLU A 53 27.85 27.30 19.24
CA GLU A 53 27.37 25.95 18.94
C GLU A 53 26.14 26.12 18.05
N ALA A 54 26.29 25.78 16.77
CA ALA A 54 25.19 25.82 15.83
C ALA A 54 24.17 24.77 16.28
N ALA A 55 23.09 25.23 16.90
CA ALA A 55 21.94 24.40 17.18
C ALA A 55 21.46 23.82 15.85
N SER A 56 21.73 22.53 15.64
CA SER A 56 21.13 21.79 14.54
C SER A 56 19.64 21.71 14.83
N GLU A 57 18.87 22.65 14.28
CA GLU A 57 17.43 22.50 14.19
C GLU A 57 17.16 21.22 13.41
N ALA A 58 16.83 20.15 14.15
CA ALA A 58 16.29 18.93 13.58
C ALA A 58 14.90 19.28 13.03
N SER A 59 14.87 19.72 11.78
CA SER A 59 13.64 19.85 11.01
C SER A 59 12.94 18.49 11.04
N ASP A 60 11.76 18.46 11.66
CA ASP A 60 10.87 17.30 11.72
C ASP A 60 10.23 17.10 10.34
N SER A 61 11.06 16.75 9.35
CA SER A 61 10.63 16.39 8.01
C SER A 61 10.03 15.00 8.04
N ALA A 62 8.81 14.86 7.53
CA ALA A 62 8.22 13.55 7.28
C ALA A 62 9.19 12.67 6.46
N PRO A 63 9.24 11.35 6.73
CA PRO A 63 10.21 10.47 6.07
C PRO A 63 9.96 10.43 4.57
N GLU A 64 11.03 10.56 3.79
CA GLU A 64 10.99 10.55 2.31
C GLU A 64 10.57 9.18 1.75
N THR A 65 10.79 8.11 2.51
CA THR A 65 10.48 6.72 2.18
C THR A 65 9.63 6.05 3.26
N ARG A 66 9.01 4.93 2.90
CA ARG A 66 8.30 4.04 3.83
C ARG A 66 8.38 2.59 3.37
N VAL A 67 8.17 1.65 4.29
CA VAL A 67 8.09 0.22 3.95
C VAL A 67 6.65 -0.13 3.52
N TYR A 68 6.52 -0.84 2.40
CA TYR A 68 5.28 -1.49 1.94
C TYR A 68 5.46 -3.00 1.89
N LYS A 69 4.41 -3.76 2.18
CA LYS A 69 4.42 -5.23 2.24
C LYS A 69 3.84 -5.82 0.95
N ALA A 70 4.71 -6.17 0.01
CA ALA A 70 4.35 -6.74 -1.28
C ALA A 70 4.46 -8.27 -1.29
N LEU A 71 4.06 -8.91 -2.40
CA LEU A 71 4.23 -10.36 -2.57
C LEU A 71 5.71 -10.77 -2.63
N ASN A 72 6.58 -9.89 -3.12
CA ASN A 72 8.03 -10.05 -3.15
C ASN A 72 8.73 -9.54 -1.86
N GLY A 73 7.97 -9.30 -0.78
CA GLY A 73 8.50 -8.97 0.55
C GLY A 73 8.30 -7.51 0.99
N ASP A 74 9.05 -7.12 2.02
CA ASP A 74 9.06 -5.75 2.54
C ASP A 74 9.95 -4.87 1.65
N ILE A 75 9.38 -3.82 1.05
CA ILE A 75 10.04 -2.94 0.09
C ILE A 75 10.03 -1.52 0.61
N GLU A 76 11.19 -0.85 0.60
CA GLU A 76 11.27 0.59 0.80
C GLU A 76 10.85 1.32 -0.49
N ILE A 77 9.78 2.10 -0.40
CA ILE A 77 9.20 2.89 -1.50
C ILE A 77 9.20 4.38 -1.14
N PRO A 78 9.12 5.31 -2.12
CA PRO A 78 8.86 6.72 -1.82
C PRO A 78 7.57 6.88 -1.02
N ALA A 79 7.54 7.83 -0.08
CA ALA A 79 6.33 8.13 0.67
C ALA A 79 5.21 8.65 -0.25
N GLU A 80 5.57 9.45 -1.26
CA GLU A 80 4.69 9.99 -2.30
C GLU A 80 5.29 9.77 -3.71
N PRO A 81 5.08 8.60 -4.35
CA PRO A 81 5.59 8.32 -5.71
C PRO A 81 4.99 9.26 -6.77
N GLN A 82 5.83 9.81 -7.65
CA GLN A 82 5.47 10.79 -8.69
C GLN A 82 5.58 10.22 -10.11
N ARG A 83 6.39 9.17 -10.32
CA ARG A 83 6.77 8.62 -11.63
C ARG A 83 6.53 7.11 -11.65
N ILE A 84 5.26 6.72 -11.67
CA ILE A 84 4.88 5.30 -11.60
C ILE A 84 4.87 4.64 -12.99
N ALA A 85 5.59 3.54 -13.15
CA ALA A 85 5.39 2.61 -14.26
C ALA A 85 4.56 1.41 -13.77
N SER A 86 3.47 1.05 -14.46
CA SER A 86 2.61 -0.08 -14.05
C SER A 86 2.13 -0.90 -15.23
N LEU A 87 2.43 -2.20 -15.24
CA LEU A 87 2.19 -3.05 -16.40
C LEU A 87 0.69 -3.22 -16.73
N VAL A 88 -0.16 -3.48 -15.73
CA VAL A 88 -1.58 -3.83 -15.95
C VAL A 88 -2.60 -3.10 -15.08
N PHE A 89 -2.17 -2.45 -13.99
CA PHE A 89 -3.09 -1.92 -12.95
C PHE A 89 -3.52 -0.48 -13.19
N VAL A 90 -3.71 -0.10 -14.46
CA VAL A 90 -4.12 1.24 -14.87
C VAL A 90 -5.45 1.65 -14.24
N GLY A 91 -6.42 0.72 -14.16
CA GLY A 91 -7.74 1.00 -13.59
C GLY A 91 -7.68 1.41 -12.13
N GLU A 92 -6.91 0.67 -11.32
CA GLU A 92 -6.67 0.97 -9.91
C GLU A 92 -5.93 2.30 -9.72
N LEU A 93 -4.89 2.59 -10.52
CA LEU A 93 -4.19 3.88 -10.46
C LEU A 93 -5.10 5.07 -10.81
N LEU A 94 -5.84 4.98 -11.91
CA LEU A 94 -6.74 6.05 -12.36
C LEU A 94 -7.92 6.28 -11.41
N ALA A 95 -8.43 5.23 -10.77
CA ALA A 95 -9.45 5.35 -9.71
C ALA A 95 -8.98 6.17 -8.50
N LEU A 96 -7.67 6.14 -8.22
CA LEU A 96 -6.99 6.93 -7.19
C LEU A 96 -6.47 8.28 -7.70
N GLY A 97 -6.77 8.64 -8.95
CA GLY A 97 -6.34 9.90 -9.58
C GLY A 97 -4.87 9.94 -9.99
N VAL A 98 -4.19 8.78 -10.06
CA VAL A 98 -2.77 8.67 -10.39
C VAL A 98 -2.61 8.20 -11.84
N LYS A 99 -1.81 8.93 -12.62
CA LYS A 99 -1.51 8.60 -14.02
C LYS A 99 -0.13 7.92 -14.12
N PRO A 100 -0.03 6.68 -14.62
CA PRO A 100 1.27 6.07 -14.87
C PRO A 100 2.00 6.77 -16.03
N ILE A 101 3.33 6.82 -15.97
CA ILE A 101 4.19 7.30 -17.07
C ILE A 101 4.54 6.19 -18.08
N GLY A 102 4.30 4.93 -17.71
CA GLY A 102 4.48 3.78 -18.58
C GLY A 102 3.50 2.66 -18.23
N THR A 103 2.94 2.01 -19.24
CA THR A 103 1.92 0.96 -19.07
C THR A 103 2.02 -0.14 -20.12
N GLY A 104 1.40 -1.29 -19.87
CA GLY A 104 1.40 -2.42 -20.80
C GLY A 104 0.89 -2.05 -22.20
N GLN A 105 1.53 -2.63 -23.22
CA GLN A 105 1.35 -2.33 -24.65
C GLN A 105 -0.14 -2.27 -25.05
N ALA A 106 -0.92 -3.27 -24.62
CA ALA A 106 -2.34 -3.39 -24.94
C ALA A 106 -3.23 -2.21 -24.51
N PHE A 107 -2.85 -1.44 -23.47
CA PHE A 107 -3.63 -0.26 -23.06
C PHE A 107 -3.52 0.87 -24.10
N ILE A 108 -2.32 1.10 -24.62
CA ILE A 108 -2.02 2.13 -25.62
C ILE A 108 -2.59 1.72 -26.98
N GLU A 109 -2.30 0.50 -27.44
CA GLU A 109 -2.70 0.06 -28.79
C GLU A 109 -4.21 -0.10 -28.96
N LYS A 110 -4.93 -0.53 -27.92
CA LYS A 110 -6.39 -0.69 -27.98
C LYS A 110 -7.15 0.61 -27.69
N GLY A 111 -6.44 1.72 -27.45
CA GLY A 111 -7.05 3.01 -27.13
C GLY A 111 -7.90 2.97 -25.85
N LEU A 112 -7.42 2.25 -24.82
CA LEU A 112 -8.05 2.27 -23.50
C LEU A 112 -7.59 3.53 -22.76
N PHE A 113 -8.50 4.21 -22.05
CA PHE A 113 -8.17 5.37 -21.20
C PHE A 113 -7.36 6.47 -21.91
N VAL A 114 -7.71 6.80 -23.17
CA VAL A 114 -6.89 7.66 -24.07
C VAL A 114 -6.52 9.02 -23.48
N GLU A 115 -7.46 9.71 -22.83
CA GLU A 115 -7.22 11.04 -22.23
C GLU A 115 -6.46 10.93 -20.91
N GLU A 116 -6.66 9.84 -20.18
CA GLU A 116 -6.01 9.56 -18.91
C GLU A 116 -4.54 9.15 -19.12
N LEU A 117 -4.25 8.29 -20.09
CA LEU A 117 -2.93 7.78 -20.47
C LEU A 117 -2.16 8.66 -21.47
N LYS A 118 -2.66 9.87 -21.76
CA LYS A 118 -1.96 10.82 -22.64
C LYS A 118 -0.56 11.14 -22.10
N GLY A 119 0.47 10.68 -22.82
CA GLY A 119 1.88 10.83 -22.44
C GLY A 119 2.45 9.66 -21.63
N ALA A 120 1.70 8.56 -21.47
CA ALA A 120 2.23 7.30 -20.98
C ALA A 120 2.79 6.46 -22.14
N GLU A 121 3.97 5.88 -21.96
CA GLU A 121 4.61 5.06 -22.99
C GLU A 121 4.33 3.56 -22.84
N PRO A 122 4.30 2.78 -23.94
CA PRO A 122 4.04 1.35 -23.88
C PRO A 122 5.30 0.57 -23.50
N ILE A 123 5.33 -0.01 -22.29
CA ILE A 123 6.47 -0.75 -21.74
C ILE A 123 6.52 -2.24 -22.14
N GLY A 124 5.65 -2.70 -23.04
CA GLY A 124 5.55 -4.10 -23.50
C GLY A 124 4.36 -4.86 -22.90
N ASP A 125 4.10 -6.08 -23.38
CA ASP A 125 3.13 -7.00 -22.73
C ASP A 125 3.77 -7.75 -21.56
N GLU A 126 5.04 -8.12 -21.72
CA GLU A 126 5.99 -8.36 -20.62
C GLU A 126 6.88 -7.10 -20.48
N PRO A 127 7.31 -6.69 -19.27
CA PRO A 127 8.07 -5.45 -19.09
C PRO A 127 9.42 -5.45 -19.82
N SER A 128 9.57 -4.55 -20.79
CA SER A 128 10.88 -4.22 -21.36
C SER A 128 11.68 -3.38 -20.37
N VAL A 129 12.69 -3.99 -19.77
CA VAL A 129 13.59 -3.36 -18.78
C VAL A 129 14.25 -2.09 -19.34
N GLU A 130 14.65 -2.09 -20.62
CA GLU A 130 15.22 -0.93 -21.31
C GLU A 130 14.23 0.24 -21.37
N LYS A 131 13.00 0.00 -21.85
CA LYS A 131 11.96 1.05 -21.88
C LYS A 131 11.61 1.58 -20.50
N VAL A 132 11.54 0.70 -19.48
CA VAL A 132 11.27 1.14 -18.11
C VAL A 132 12.42 1.99 -17.57
N LEU A 133 13.67 1.68 -17.92
CA LEU A 133 14.84 2.48 -17.54
C LEU A 133 14.81 3.88 -18.19
N GLU A 134 14.48 3.97 -19.48
CA GLU A 134 14.35 5.26 -20.19
C GLU A 134 13.34 6.20 -19.54
N LEU A 135 12.25 5.63 -19.00
CA LEU A 135 11.20 6.38 -18.32
C LEU A 135 11.59 6.93 -16.94
N GLN A 136 12.68 6.46 -16.32
CA GLN A 136 13.14 6.90 -15.00
C GLN A 136 12.01 6.94 -13.95
N PRO A 137 11.34 5.80 -13.65
CA PRO A 137 10.31 5.72 -12.63
C PRO A 137 10.89 5.85 -11.21
N ASP A 138 10.06 6.24 -10.25
CA ASP A 138 10.34 6.16 -8.82
C ASP A 138 9.60 5.01 -8.11
N LEU A 139 8.64 4.39 -8.79
CA LEU A 139 7.95 3.17 -8.39
C LEU A 139 7.57 2.35 -9.63
N ILE A 140 7.84 1.05 -9.59
CA ILE A 140 7.43 0.08 -10.62
C ILE A 140 6.42 -0.90 -10.01
N ILE A 141 5.31 -1.16 -10.71
CA ILE A 141 4.25 -2.05 -10.23
C ILE A 141 3.95 -3.11 -11.29
N VAL A 142 4.18 -4.38 -10.94
CA VAL A 142 3.98 -5.54 -11.83
C VAL A 142 3.08 -6.59 -11.18
N HIS A 143 2.54 -7.51 -11.98
CA HIS A 143 1.76 -8.63 -11.46
C HIS A 143 2.62 -9.86 -11.18
N ASN A 144 2.12 -10.75 -10.32
CA ASN A 144 2.72 -12.02 -9.89
C ASN A 144 2.87 -13.11 -10.98
N PHE A 145 2.83 -12.75 -12.27
CA PHE A 145 3.17 -13.63 -13.39
C PHE A 145 4.34 -13.11 -14.23
N VAL A 146 4.89 -11.92 -13.91
CA VAL A 146 6.16 -11.47 -14.50
C VAL A 146 7.29 -12.34 -13.92
N PRO A 147 8.21 -12.89 -14.76
CA PRO A 147 9.31 -13.72 -14.28
C PRO A 147 10.19 -13.03 -13.24
N ASP A 148 10.61 -13.76 -12.20
CA ASP A 148 11.44 -13.22 -11.11
C ASP A 148 12.74 -12.56 -11.61
N GLU A 149 13.38 -13.12 -12.65
CA GLU A 149 14.58 -12.53 -13.27
C GLU A 149 14.31 -11.13 -13.85
N ILE A 150 13.11 -10.88 -14.37
CA ILE A 150 12.70 -9.55 -14.85
C ILE A 150 12.39 -8.63 -13.65
N VAL A 151 11.75 -9.15 -12.59
CA VAL A 151 11.53 -8.40 -11.34
C VAL A 151 12.86 -7.95 -10.72
N GLU A 152 13.88 -8.81 -10.68
CA GLU A 152 15.23 -8.47 -10.24
C GLU A 152 15.92 -7.42 -11.11
N GLN A 153 15.66 -7.41 -12.42
CA GLN A 153 16.18 -6.40 -13.35
C GLN A 153 15.47 -5.05 -13.15
N LEU A 154 14.15 -5.04 -13.01
CA LEU A 154 13.35 -3.85 -12.71
C LEU A 154 13.71 -3.23 -11.35
N THR A 155 13.99 -4.06 -10.34
CA THR A 155 14.39 -3.62 -8.98
C THR A 155 15.71 -2.83 -8.99
N LYS A 156 16.57 -3.02 -10.01
CA LYS A 156 17.80 -2.24 -10.20
C LYS A 156 17.55 -0.84 -10.80
N ILE A 157 16.34 -0.57 -11.27
CA ILE A 157 15.89 0.72 -11.80
C ILE A 157 15.21 1.54 -10.70
N ALA A 158 14.21 0.95 -10.04
CA ALA A 158 13.42 1.58 -8.99
C ALA A 158 12.76 0.51 -8.09
N PRO A 159 12.27 0.87 -6.89
CA PRO A 159 11.47 -0.02 -6.05
C PRO A 159 10.35 -0.69 -6.86
N THR A 160 10.36 -2.03 -6.89
CA THR A 160 9.48 -2.84 -7.74
C THR A 160 8.54 -3.68 -6.90
N VAL A 161 7.25 -3.34 -6.93
CA VAL A 161 6.19 -3.98 -6.14
C VAL A 161 5.46 -5.02 -7.00
N VAL A 162 5.46 -6.28 -6.52
CA VAL A 162 4.67 -7.37 -7.13
C VAL A 162 3.31 -7.47 -6.45
N MET A 163 2.25 -7.34 -7.24
CA MET A 163 0.84 -7.36 -6.82
C MET A 163 0.10 -8.61 -7.34
N PRO A 164 -0.90 -9.13 -6.61
CA PRO A 164 -1.74 -10.23 -7.09
C PRO A 164 -2.69 -9.76 -8.21
N PHE A 165 -2.68 -10.46 -9.35
CA PHE A 165 -3.60 -10.12 -10.45
C PHE A 165 -5.01 -10.67 -10.21
N ASN A 166 -5.12 -12.00 -10.02
CA ASN A 166 -6.39 -12.72 -10.02
C ASN A 166 -6.90 -13.13 -8.63
N ASP A 167 -6.06 -13.06 -7.59
CA ASP A 167 -6.40 -13.65 -6.28
C ASP A 167 -7.41 -12.81 -5.47
N ARG A 168 -7.60 -11.54 -5.84
CA ARG A 168 -8.38 -10.54 -5.09
C ARG A 168 -9.42 -9.86 -6.00
N GLY A 169 -10.58 -9.54 -5.42
CA GLY A 169 -11.63 -8.78 -6.12
C GLY A 169 -11.23 -7.31 -6.37
N PRO A 170 -11.90 -6.60 -7.30
CA PRO A 170 -11.50 -5.24 -7.71
C PRO A 170 -11.55 -4.21 -6.56
N VAL A 171 -12.50 -4.34 -5.63
CA VAL A 171 -12.59 -3.48 -4.43
C VAL A 171 -11.38 -3.69 -3.52
N GLU A 172 -10.99 -4.94 -3.30
CA GLU A 172 -9.85 -5.29 -2.45
C GLU A 172 -8.53 -4.87 -3.09
N ARG A 173 -8.35 -5.08 -4.40
CA ARG A 173 -7.19 -4.54 -5.12
C ARG A 173 -7.12 -3.02 -5.03
N LEU A 174 -8.24 -2.31 -5.19
CA LEU A 174 -8.25 -0.84 -5.03
C LEU A 174 -7.78 -0.41 -3.63
N HIS A 175 -8.16 -1.14 -2.56
CA HIS A 175 -7.64 -0.89 -1.22
C HIS A 175 -6.13 -1.17 -1.09
N MET A 176 -5.62 -2.25 -1.70
CA MET A 176 -4.16 -2.51 -1.72
C MET A 176 -3.39 -1.39 -2.45
N PHE A 177 -3.92 -0.90 -3.58
CA PHE A 177 -3.34 0.24 -4.30
C PHE A 177 -3.45 1.55 -3.50
N ALA A 178 -4.51 1.71 -2.71
CA ALA A 178 -4.65 2.85 -1.81
C ALA A 178 -3.58 2.84 -0.71
N GLU A 179 -3.35 1.70 -0.07
CA GLU A 179 -2.27 1.52 0.93
C GLU A 179 -0.87 1.67 0.30
N LEU A 180 -0.68 1.22 -0.94
CA LEU A 180 0.56 1.39 -1.71
C LEU A 180 0.85 2.87 -2.06
N LEU A 181 -0.17 3.72 -2.12
CA LEU A 181 -0.04 5.12 -2.58
C LEU A 181 -0.41 6.18 -1.54
N GLY A 182 -0.88 5.79 -0.34
CA GLY A 182 -1.38 6.72 0.68
C GLY A 182 -2.69 7.41 0.31
N LYS A 183 -3.58 6.68 -0.39
CA LYS A 183 -4.78 7.21 -1.08
C LYS A 183 -6.08 6.55 -0.63
N GLU A 184 -6.16 6.17 0.64
CA GLU A 184 -7.33 5.50 1.24
C GLU A 184 -8.59 6.37 1.15
N LYS A 185 -8.46 7.70 1.30
CA LYS A 185 -9.58 8.65 1.19
C LYS A 185 -10.11 8.72 -0.24
N GLU A 186 -9.24 8.70 -1.24
CA GLU A 186 -9.60 8.64 -2.65
C GLU A 186 -10.28 7.31 -3.00
N ALA A 187 -9.77 6.18 -2.49
CA ALA A 187 -10.39 4.87 -2.65
C ALA A 187 -11.82 4.84 -2.08
N GLU A 188 -12.02 5.28 -0.83
CA GLU A 188 -13.36 5.38 -0.25
C GLU A 188 -14.29 6.30 -1.06
N SER A 189 -13.76 7.43 -1.54
CA SER A 189 -14.50 8.40 -2.35
C SER A 189 -14.92 7.83 -3.71
N PHE A 190 -14.04 7.04 -4.34
CA PHE A 190 -14.34 6.31 -5.56
C PHE A 190 -15.39 5.21 -5.32
N LEU A 191 -15.23 4.41 -4.26
CA LEU A 191 -16.13 3.31 -3.93
C LEU A 191 -17.55 3.79 -3.61
N ARG A 192 -17.72 4.86 -2.83
CA ARG A 192 -19.05 5.46 -2.60
C ARG A 192 -19.73 5.87 -3.90
N LYS A 193 -19.03 6.55 -4.80
CA LYS A 193 -19.56 6.94 -6.13
C LYS A 193 -19.87 5.73 -7.01
N TYR A 194 -19.06 4.67 -6.91
CA TYR A 194 -19.31 3.41 -7.62
C TYR A 194 -20.59 2.73 -7.12
N GLU A 195 -20.79 2.65 -5.80
CA GLU A 195 -22.01 2.10 -5.18
C GLU A 195 -23.26 2.92 -5.53
N GLU A 196 -23.17 4.25 -5.50
CA GLU A 196 -24.25 5.16 -5.92
C GLU A 196 -24.67 4.90 -7.37
N ARG A 197 -23.70 4.80 -8.29
CA ARG A 197 -23.92 4.48 -9.71
C ARG A 197 -24.45 3.06 -9.92
N ALA A 198 -23.98 2.08 -9.14
CA ALA A 198 -24.47 0.71 -9.21
C ALA A 198 -25.93 0.62 -8.73
N ALA A 199 -26.29 1.36 -7.68
CA ALA A 199 -27.67 1.47 -7.21
C ALA A 199 -28.57 2.19 -8.22
N GLU A 200 -28.07 3.22 -8.92
CA GLU A 200 -28.79 3.88 -10.02
C GLU A 200 -28.99 2.97 -11.22
N ALA A 201 -27.94 2.27 -11.67
CA ALA A 201 -28.03 1.28 -12.75
C ALA A 201 -28.99 0.13 -12.39
N LYS A 202 -29.01 -0.31 -11.13
CA LYS A 202 -29.98 -1.30 -10.65
C LYS A 202 -31.41 -0.77 -10.76
N ARG A 203 -31.67 0.48 -10.35
CA ARG A 203 -32.98 1.13 -10.46
C ARG A 203 -33.43 1.30 -11.92
N SER A 204 -32.52 1.64 -12.84
CA SER A 204 -32.86 1.80 -14.26
C SER A 204 -33.24 0.48 -14.96
N LEU A 205 -32.88 -0.67 -14.37
CA LEU A 205 -33.24 -2.01 -14.84
C LEU A 205 -34.49 -2.59 -14.16
N GLU A 206 -35.09 -1.89 -13.20
CA GLU A 206 -36.33 -2.33 -12.55
C GLU A 206 -37.47 -2.46 -13.58
N GLY A 207 -38.20 -3.59 -13.52
CA GLY A 207 -39.23 -3.93 -14.50
C GLY A 207 -38.72 -4.40 -15.88
N THR A 208 -37.42 -4.22 -16.18
CA THR A 208 -36.80 -4.76 -17.41
C THR A 208 -36.42 -6.22 -17.21
N ILE A 209 -35.79 -6.55 -16.08
CA ILE A 209 -35.44 -7.93 -15.71
C ILE A 209 -36.58 -8.51 -14.85
N LYS A 210 -37.15 -9.65 -15.27
CA LYS A 210 -38.25 -10.31 -14.55
C LYS A 210 -37.73 -11.16 -13.39
N PRO A 211 -38.55 -11.39 -12.35
CA PRO A 211 -38.20 -12.34 -11.29
C PRO A 211 -37.86 -13.73 -11.85
N GLY A 212 -36.66 -14.23 -11.55
CA GLY A 212 -36.18 -15.54 -12.01
C GLY A 212 -35.45 -15.54 -13.36
N GLU A 213 -35.34 -14.40 -14.06
CA GLU A 213 -34.43 -14.29 -15.21
C GLU A 213 -32.96 -14.29 -14.73
N THR A 214 -32.12 -15.07 -15.40
CA THR A 214 -30.72 -15.30 -15.04
C THR A 214 -29.77 -14.71 -16.07
N VAL A 215 -28.70 -14.06 -15.62
CA VAL A 215 -27.59 -13.65 -16.47
C VAL A 215 -26.47 -14.68 -16.36
N ALA A 216 -25.88 -15.04 -17.50
CA ALA A 216 -24.65 -15.84 -17.56
C ALA A 216 -23.51 -14.97 -18.09
N TYR A 217 -22.37 -15.02 -17.42
CA TYR A 217 -21.12 -14.42 -17.86
C TYR A 217 -20.13 -15.54 -18.17
N TYR A 218 -19.47 -15.45 -19.32
CA TYR A 218 -18.47 -16.40 -19.77
C TYR A 218 -17.20 -15.64 -20.12
N GLU A 219 -16.11 -15.99 -19.45
CA GLU A 219 -14.75 -15.66 -19.86
C GLU A 219 -14.30 -16.76 -20.83
N ILE A 220 -13.74 -16.39 -21.98
CA ILE A 220 -13.47 -17.27 -23.14
C ILE A 220 -12.01 -17.16 -23.56
#